data_AF-A0A653BH22-F1
#
_entry.id   AF-A0A653BH22-F1
#
_cell.length_a   1.000
_cell.length_b   1.000
_cell.length_c   1.000
_cell.angle_alpha   90.00
_cell.angle_beta   90.00
_cell.angle_gamma   90.00
#
_symmetry.space_group_name_H-M   'P 1'
#
loop_
_entity.id
_entity.type
_entity.pdbx_description
1 polymer ?
#
loop_
_entity_poly.entity_id
_entity_poly.type
_entity_poly.pdbx_seq_one_letter_code
_entity_poly.pdbx_strand_id
1 'polypeptide(L)'
;MVGPFLEVTLVPEIELRKATLHIFFDMMECEQKARGNFKQVECELIDKLDILISENKGDDEYRRLFNTILLDRVQAEDPAWKDSGSAFISSITRLLERLLDYRNVIQGDENRDKRMSCTFNLLNFYKNEFNRKEMYLRYIYKLHDLHLSAENYTEAAFTFKLYADQLGWNTNPVQDPQYPNKTECQVKELLYRQIINYFDKGKV
;
A
#
# COMPACT_ATOMS: atom_id res chain seq x y z
N MET A 1 -4.63 -8.60 14.97
CA MET A 1 -3.58 -8.81 16.01
C MET A 1 -2.20 -8.34 15.55
N VAL A 2 -2.00 -8.17 14.23
CA VAL A 2 -0.68 -7.91 13.63
C VAL A 2 -0.17 -6.49 13.94
N GLY A 3 -1.07 -5.51 14.12
CA GLY A 3 -0.73 -4.09 14.29
C GLY A 3 0.26 -3.78 15.43
N PRO A 4 -0.09 -4.02 16.71
CA PRO A 4 0.80 -3.72 17.84
C PRO A 4 2.11 -4.48 17.77
N PHE A 5 2.07 -5.69 17.22
CA PHE A 5 3.24 -6.53 17.05
C PHE A 5 4.21 -5.99 16.01
N LEU A 6 3.68 -5.52 14.88
CA LEU A 6 4.45 -4.88 13.81
C LEU A 6 5.08 -3.56 14.27
N GLU A 7 4.42 -2.83 15.17
CA GLU A 7 5.03 -1.63 15.76
C GLU A 7 6.30 -1.97 16.55
N VAL A 8 6.29 -3.10 17.28
CA VAL A 8 7.46 -3.60 18.02
C VAL A 8 8.57 -4.06 17.07
N THR A 9 8.23 -4.72 15.95
CA THR A 9 9.25 -5.14 14.97
C THR A 9 9.93 -3.98 14.27
N LEU A 10 9.33 -2.79 14.22
CA LEU A 10 9.90 -1.63 13.54
C LEU A 10 10.83 -0.80 14.46
N VAL A 11 10.89 -1.11 15.76
CA VAL A 11 11.86 -0.50 16.69
C VAL A 11 13.28 -0.87 16.25
N PRO A 12 14.24 0.08 16.21
CA PRO A 12 15.62 -0.16 15.77
C PRO A 12 16.47 -0.88 16.82
N GLU A 13 15.97 -2.02 17.30
CA GLU A 13 16.64 -2.91 18.25
C GLU A 13 16.74 -4.31 17.64
N ILE A 14 17.94 -4.72 17.26
CA ILE A 14 18.15 -5.89 16.39
C ILE A 14 17.70 -7.21 17.04
N GLU A 15 17.95 -7.38 18.33
CA GLU A 15 17.58 -8.60 19.06
C GLU A 15 16.05 -8.69 19.24
N LEU A 16 15.41 -7.55 19.46
CA LEU A 16 13.95 -7.45 19.50
C LEU A 16 13.34 -7.78 18.13
N ARG A 17 13.91 -7.24 17.04
CA ARG A 17 13.49 -7.55 15.66
C ARG A 17 13.55 -9.04 15.39
N LYS A 18 14.67 -9.70 15.70
CA LYS A 18 14.86 -11.14 15.47
C LYS A 18 13.83 -11.97 16.25
N ALA A 19 13.70 -11.71 17.56
CA ALA A 19 12.76 -12.44 18.41
C ALA A 19 11.30 -12.27 17.93
N THR A 20 10.94 -11.04 17.57
CA THR A 20 9.59 -10.70 17.13
C THR A 20 9.31 -11.27 15.73
N LEU A 21 10.26 -11.26 14.80
CA LEU A 21 10.06 -11.90 13.48
C LEU A 21 9.84 -13.42 13.58
N HIS A 22 10.45 -14.10 14.54
CA HIS A 22 10.14 -15.51 14.79
C HIS A 22 8.71 -15.71 15.30
N ILE A 23 8.25 -14.90 16.24
CA ILE A 23 6.86 -14.97 16.72
C ILE A 23 5.87 -14.63 15.57
N PHE A 24 6.25 -13.74 14.64
CA PHE A 24 5.45 -13.44 13.46
C PHE A 24 5.24 -14.69 12.60
N PHE A 25 6.33 -15.42 12.37
CA PHE A 25 6.31 -16.65 11.59
C PHE A 25 5.39 -17.68 12.25
N ASP A 26 5.50 -17.88 13.56
CA ASP A 26 4.66 -18.81 14.30
C ASP A 26 3.16 -18.42 14.18
N MET A 27 2.84 -17.13 14.20
CA MET A 27 1.47 -16.64 13.97
C MET A 27 0.96 -16.98 12.57
N MET A 28 1.79 -16.80 11.53
CA MET A 28 1.42 -17.18 10.16
C MET A 28 1.20 -18.69 10.03
N GLU A 29 2.09 -19.48 10.64
CA GLU A 29 2.00 -20.93 10.61
C GLU A 29 0.74 -21.44 11.32
N CYS A 30 0.40 -20.85 12.48
CA CYS A 30 -0.84 -21.15 13.19
C CYS A 30 -2.09 -20.84 12.34
N GLU A 31 -2.14 -19.67 11.68
CA GLU A 31 -3.26 -19.32 10.79
C GLU A 31 -3.33 -20.24 9.57
N GLN A 32 -2.18 -20.60 8.98
CA GLN A 32 -2.10 -21.57 7.89
C GLN A 32 -2.64 -22.95 8.32
N LYS A 33 -2.25 -23.45 9.50
CA LYS A 33 -2.73 -24.73 10.04
C LYS A 33 -4.22 -24.69 10.39
N ALA A 34 -4.72 -23.57 10.91
CA ALA A 34 -6.10 -23.43 11.35
C ALA A 34 -7.10 -23.20 10.20
N ARG A 35 -6.72 -22.43 9.17
CA ARG A 35 -7.63 -21.98 8.10
C ARG A 35 -7.21 -22.40 6.69
N GLY A 36 -6.08 -23.06 6.55
CA GLY A 36 -5.49 -23.45 5.26
C GLY A 36 -4.92 -22.29 4.43
N ASN A 37 -4.94 -21.06 4.96
CA ASN A 37 -4.39 -19.85 4.33
C ASN A 37 -4.08 -18.78 5.39
N PHE A 38 -3.18 -17.85 5.08
CA PHE A 38 -2.84 -16.70 5.93
C PHE A 38 -3.24 -15.35 5.31
N LYS A 39 -4.24 -15.32 4.42
CA LYS A 39 -4.64 -14.10 3.67
C LYS A 39 -5.08 -12.95 4.57
N GLN A 40 -5.68 -13.24 5.72
CA GLN A 40 -6.07 -12.21 6.68
C GLN A 40 -4.85 -11.53 7.31
N VAL A 41 -3.85 -12.32 7.69
CA VAL A 41 -2.57 -11.83 8.21
C VAL A 41 -1.85 -10.98 7.17
N GLU A 42 -1.82 -11.45 5.92
CA GLU A 42 -1.27 -10.70 4.79
C GLU A 42 -1.96 -9.34 4.60
N CYS A 43 -3.30 -9.32 4.60
CA CYS A 43 -4.07 -8.07 4.47
C CYS A 43 -3.77 -7.09 5.63
N GLU A 44 -3.82 -7.56 6.88
CA GLU A 44 -3.51 -6.71 8.04
C GLU A 44 -2.06 -6.18 8.00
N LEU A 45 -1.11 -7.01 7.55
CA LEU A 45 0.29 -6.62 7.45
C LEU A 45 0.49 -5.51 6.43
N ILE A 46 -0.06 -5.65 5.22
CA ILE A 46 0.05 -4.64 4.15
C ILE A 46 -0.52 -3.30 4.62
N ASP A 47 -1.69 -3.32 5.25
CA ASP A 47 -2.35 -2.10 5.70
C ASP A 47 -1.55 -1.37 6.77
N LYS A 48 -0.97 -2.13 7.71
CA LYS A 48 -0.18 -1.57 8.80
C LYS A 48 1.20 -1.12 8.35
N LEU A 49 1.86 -1.83 7.42
CA LEU A 49 3.15 -1.40 6.87
C LEU A 49 3.05 -0.06 6.16
N ASP A 50 1.98 0.16 5.38
CA ASP A 50 1.74 1.44 4.69
C ASP A 50 1.68 2.61 5.68
N ILE A 51 0.89 2.45 6.76
CA ILE A 51 0.71 3.47 7.79
C ILE A 51 2.03 3.71 8.54
N LEU A 52 2.66 2.65 9.05
CA LEU A 52 3.82 2.77 9.93
C LEU A 52 5.03 3.33 9.18
N ILE A 53 5.24 2.96 7.92
CA ILE A 53 6.33 3.54 7.12
C ILE A 53 6.04 5.00 6.77
N SER A 54 4.77 5.35 6.51
CA SER A 54 4.35 6.75 6.36
C SER A 54 4.56 7.58 7.64
N GLU A 55 4.52 6.94 8.82
CA GLU A 55 4.87 7.53 10.13
C GLU A 55 6.38 7.52 10.44
N ASN A 56 7.22 7.26 9.43
CA ASN A 56 8.68 7.23 9.53
C ASN A 56 9.25 6.10 10.40
N LYS A 57 8.48 5.03 10.60
CA LYS A 57 8.97 3.80 11.24
C LYS A 57 9.58 2.85 10.20
N GLY A 58 10.42 1.94 10.65
CA GLY A 58 11.09 0.97 9.78
C GLY A 58 12.28 1.52 9.01
N ASP A 59 13.16 0.63 8.56
CA ASP A 59 14.36 0.96 7.81
C ASP A 59 14.77 -0.21 6.91
N ASP A 60 15.86 -0.02 6.17
CA ASP A 60 16.37 -1.04 5.27
C ASP A 60 16.90 -2.29 6.00
N GLU A 61 17.36 -2.13 7.25
CA GLU A 61 17.78 -3.26 8.08
C GLU A 61 16.57 -4.14 8.43
N TYR A 62 15.44 -3.55 8.83
CA TYR A 62 14.20 -4.27 9.07
C TYR A 62 13.75 -5.03 7.81
N ARG A 63 13.77 -4.39 6.63
CA ARG A 63 13.42 -5.05 5.36
C ARG A 63 14.28 -6.28 5.11
N ARG A 64 15.60 -6.17 5.32
CA ARG A 64 16.54 -7.29 5.13
C ARG A 64 16.30 -8.39 6.14
N LEU A 65 16.15 -8.06 7.43
CA LEU A 65 15.88 -9.02 8.49
C LEU A 65 14.55 -9.75 8.25
N PHE A 66 13.50 -9.03 7.86
CA PHE A 66 12.20 -9.59 7.50
C PHE A 66 12.34 -10.66 6.41
N ASN A 67 13.04 -10.32 5.32
CA ASN A 67 13.25 -11.27 4.22
C ASN A 67 14.10 -12.47 4.67
N THR A 68 15.27 -12.24 5.25
CA THR A 68 16.21 -13.32 5.60
C THR A 68 15.61 -14.27 6.63
N ILE A 69 15.13 -13.76 7.76
CA ILE A 69 14.68 -14.61 8.88
C ILE A 69 13.45 -15.40 8.50
N LEU A 70 12.46 -14.77 7.85
CA LEU A 70 11.23 -15.45 7.49
C LEU A 70 11.45 -16.43 6.35
N LEU A 71 12.30 -16.10 5.36
CA LEU A 71 12.56 -17.00 4.25
C LEU A 71 13.33 -18.23 4.72
N ASP A 72 14.36 -18.06 5.56
CA ASP A 72 15.10 -19.17 6.16
C ASP A 72 14.17 -20.10 6.95
N ARG A 73 13.21 -19.53 7.70
CA ARG A 73 12.19 -20.31 8.43
C ARG A 73 11.23 -21.04 7.49
N VAL A 74 10.66 -20.37 6.48
CA VAL A 74 9.79 -21.03 5.48
C VAL A 74 10.54 -22.17 4.78
N GLN A 75 11.83 -22.01 4.52
CA GLN A 75 12.63 -23.02 3.84
C GLN A 75 12.92 -24.25 4.71
N ALA A 76 12.99 -24.08 6.03
CA ALA A 76 13.28 -25.13 7.01
C ALA A 76 12.04 -25.96 7.44
N GLU A 77 10.83 -25.45 7.22
CA GLU A 77 9.58 -26.02 7.73
C GLU A 77 8.79 -26.82 6.67
N ASP A 78 7.55 -27.21 7.03
CA ASP A 78 6.64 -28.08 6.27
C ASP A 78 6.54 -27.71 4.76
N PRO A 79 6.76 -28.66 3.84
CA PRO A 79 6.61 -28.46 2.40
C PRO A 79 5.24 -27.93 1.97
N ALA A 80 4.18 -28.16 2.74
CA ALA A 80 2.79 -27.93 2.33
C ALA A 80 2.46 -26.46 1.97
N TRP A 81 3.15 -25.49 2.58
CA TRP A 81 2.92 -24.05 2.34
C TRP A 81 4.20 -23.28 2.03
N LYS A 82 5.29 -24.00 1.74
CA LYS A 82 6.61 -23.41 1.51
C LYS A 82 6.64 -22.44 0.32
N ASP A 83 5.96 -22.79 -0.77
CA ASP A 83 5.87 -21.94 -1.96
C ASP A 83 5.02 -20.70 -1.71
N SER A 84 3.86 -20.85 -1.04
CA SER A 84 2.99 -19.72 -0.70
C SER A 84 3.64 -18.78 0.31
N GLY A 85 4.32 -19.33 1.32
CA GLY A 85 5.09 -18.55 2.29
C GLY A 85 6.24 -17.77 1.64
N SER A 86 7.00 -18.42 0.75
CA SER A 86 8.11 -17.76 0.03
C SER A 86 7.61 -16.65 -0.88
N ALA A 87 6.52 -16.89 -1.62
CA ALA A 87 5.88 -15.87 -2.45
C ALA A 87 5.39 -14.68 -1.62
N PHE A 88 4.75 -14.94 -0.48
CA PHE A 88 4.31 -13.90 0.45
C PHE A 88 5.47 -13.04 0.98
N ILE A 89 6.54 -13.66 1.48
CA ILE A 89 7.71 -12.93 2.00
C ILE A 89 8.34 -12.08 0.91
N SER A 90 8.47 -12.61 -0.31
CA SER A 90 8.98 -11.86 -1.46
C SER A 90 8.11 -10.64 -1.79
N SER A 91 6.79 -10.83 -1.83
CA SER A 91 5.82 -9.74 -2.08
C SER A 91 5.89 -8.65 -1.02
N ILE A 92 5.92 -9.02 0.26
CA ILE A 92 6.03 -8.04 1.37
C ILE A 92 7.40 -7.35 1.37
N THR A 93 8.48 -8.06 1.04
CA THR A 93 9.82 -7.46 0.93
C THR A 93 9.87 -6.41 -0.18
N ARG A 94 9.25 -6.71 -1.34
CA ARG A 94 9.09 -5.73 -2.43
C ARG A 94 8.21 -4.55 -2.02
N LEU A 95 7.17 -4.78 -1.22
CA LEU A 95 6.34 -3.71 -0.66
C LEU A 95 7.15 -2.80 0.26
N LEU A 96 7.91 -3.37 1.19
CA LEU A 96 8.79 -2.63 2.10
C LEU A 96 9.78 -1.77 1.32
N GLU A 97 10.40 -2.31 0.27
CA GLU A 97 11.29 -1.56 -0.62
C GLU A 97 10.58 -0.34 -1.21
N ARG A 98 9.41 -0.54 -1.83
CA ARG A 98 8.65 0.56 -2.46
C ARG A 98 8.17 1.61 -1.47
N LEU A 99 7.77 1.20 -0.27
CA LEU A 99 7.36 2.12 0.79
C LEU A 99 8.54 2.92 1.35
N LEU A 100 9.70 2.28 1.54
CA LEU A 100 10.92 2.96 1.98
C LEU A 100 11.45 3.93 0.91
N ASP A 101 11.44 3.54 -0.37
CA ASP A 101 11.76 4.41 -1.51
C ASP A 101 10.84 5.64 -1.51
N TYR A 102 9.52 5.41 -1.42
CA TYR A 102 8.52 6.47 -1.35
C TYR A 102 8.75 7.42 -0.18
N ARG A 103 9.02 6.89 1.02
CA ARG A 103 9.32 7.72 2.19
C ARG A 103 10.54 8.60 1.94
N ASN A 104 11.63 8.02 1.44
CA ASN A 104 12.87 8.76 1.19
C ASN A 104 12.66 9.90 0.17
N VAL A 105 11.89 9.66 -0.89
CA VAL A 105 11.56 10.66 -1.91
C VAL A 105 10.68 11.78 -1.37
N ILE A 106 9.69 11.46 -0.54
CA ILE A 106 8.76 12.45 0.02
C ILE A 106 9.41 13.30 1.11
N GLN A 107 10.28 12.70 1.93
CA GLN A 107 11.00 13.41 2.99
C GLN A 107 12.20 14.21 2.50
N GLY A 108 12.88 13.72 1.46
CA GLY A 108 14.05 14.39 0.91
C GLY A 108 13.69 15.67 0.15
N ASP A 109 14.69 16.51 -0.10
CA ASP A 109 14.60 17.68 -0.98
C ASP A 109 14.52 17.30 -2.49
N GLU A 110 14.01 16.11 -2.79
CA GLU A 110 13.90 15.61 -4.15
C GLU A 110 12.91 16.41 -5.00
N ASN A 111 13.21 16.54 -6.30
CA ASN A 111 12.39 17.26 -7.26
C ASN A 111 10.93 16.73 -7.29
N ARG A 112 9.98 17.62 -7.55
CA ARG A 112 8.54 17.33 -7.65
C ARG A 112 8.23 16.18 -8.60
N ASP A 113 8.95 16.09 -9.73
CA ASP A 113 8.76 15.02 -10.71
C ASP A 113 9.11 13.64 -10.15
N LYS A 114 10.14 13.55 -9.31
CA LYS A 114 10.50 12.30 -8.64
C LYS A 114 9.42 11.88 -7.65
N ARG A 115 8.85 12.84 -6.90
CA ARG A 115 7.73 12.59 -5.98
C ARG A 115 6.50 12.07 -6.73
N MET A 116 6.15 12.67 -7.88
CA MET A 116 5.05 12.19 -8.72
C MET A 116 5.32 10.78 -9.26
N SER A 117 6.50 10.55 -9.84
CA SER A 117 6.90 9.25 -10.39
C SER A 117 6.90 8.14 -9.32
N CYS A 118 7.45 8.43 -8.15
CA CYS A 118 7.46 7.48 -7.04
C CYS A 118 6.05 7.17 -6.53
N THR A 119 5.20 8.19 -6.38
CA THR A 119 3.79 8.01 -5.98
C THR A 119 3.02 7.18 -7.01
N PHE A 120 3.24 7.43 -8.31
CA PHE A 120 2.62 6.67 -9.40
C PHE A 120 3.08 5.21 -9.43
N ASN A 121 4.38 4.94 -9.19
CA ASN A 121 4.91 3.59 -9.12
C ASN A 121 4.29 2.80 -7.96
N LEU A 122 4.16 3.42 -6.79
CA LEU A 122 3.55 2.79 -5.61
C LEU A 122 2.04 2.56 -5.81
N LEU A 123 1.35 3.51 -6.44
CA LEU A 123 -0.04 3.38 -6.87
C LEU A 123 -0.23 2.15 -7.79
N ASN A 124 0.59 2.01 -8.82
CA ASN A 124 0.50 0.85 -9.73
C ASN A 124 0.85 -0.46 -9.04
N PHE A 125 1.78 -0.44 -8.09
CA PHE A 125 2.15 -1.61 -7.31
C PHE A 125 0.96 -2.12 -6.47
N TYR A 126 0.24 -1.24 -5.77
CA TYR A 126 -0.97 -1.62 -5.03
C TYR A 126 -2.10 -2.13 -5.93
N LYS A 127 -2.21 -1.61 -7.16
CA LYS A 127 -3.20 -2.08 -8.14
C LYS A 127 -2.87 -3.47 -8.67
N ASN A 128 -1.64 -3.67 -9.11
CA ASN A 128 -1.27 -4.83 -9.93
C ASN A 128 -0.83 -6.03 -9.10
N GLU A 129 -0.14 -5.81 -7.97
CA GLU A 129 0.46 -6.91 -7.20
C GLU A 129 -0.47 -7.36 -6.07
N PHE A 130 -1.14 -6.42 -5.40
CA PHE A 130 -2.00 -6.73 -4.24
C PHE A 130 -3.49 -6.54 -4.48
N ASN A 131 -3.87 -5.83 -5.56
CA ASN A 131 -5.26 -5.47 -5.87
C ASN A 131 -5.99 -4.82 -4.68
N ARG A 132 -5.29 -3.96 -3.92
CA ARG A 132 -5.82 -3.29 -2.71
C ARG A 132 -6.49 -1.98 -3.09
N LYS A 133 -7.80 -2.01 -3.33
CA LYS A 133 -8.58 -0.85 -3.79
C LYS A 133 -8.47 0.37 -2.86
N GLU A 134 -8.49 0.16 -1.55
CA GLU A 134 -8.41 1.24 -0.57
C GLU A 134 -7.06 1.97 -0.61
N MET A 135 -5.96 1.22 -0.62
CA MET A 135 -4.62 1.80 -0.75
C MET A 135 -4.42 2.47 -2.10
N TYR A 136 -4.88 1.83 -3.18
CA TYR A 136 -4.87 2.42 -4.51
C TYR A 136 -5.57 3.78 -4.55
N LEU A 137 -6.76 3.88 -3.97
CA LEU A 137 -7.52 5.13 -3.87
C LEU A 137 -6.78 6.19 -3.04
N ARG A 138 -6.20 5.81 -1.90
CA ARG A 138 -5.40 6.72 -1.07
C ARG A 138 -4.22 7.31 -1.84
N TYR A 139 -3.54 6.51 -2.65
CA TYR A 139 -2.43 6.98 -3.49
C TYR A 139 -2.90 7.78 -4.72
N ILE A 140 -4.12 7.55 -5.23
CA ILE A 140 -4.74 8.45 -6.24
C ILE A 140 -4.86 9.86 -5.66
N TYR A 141 -5.41 10.00 -4.45
CA TYR A 141 -5.54 11.32 -3.81
C TYR A 141 -4.19 11.99 -3.60
N LYS A 142 -3.21 11.26 -3.06
CA LYS A 142 -1.84 11.80 -2.87
C LYS A 142 -1.21 12.27 -4.19
N LEU A 143 -1.36 11.50 -5.28
CA LEU A 143 -0.84 11.86 -6.59
C LEU A 143 -1.57 13.07 -7.19
N HIS A 144 -2.89 13.11 -7.04
CA HIS A 144 -3.72 14.23 -7.48
C HIS A 144 -3.31 15.53 -6.79
N ASP A 145 -3.10 15.50 -5.47
CA ASP A 145 -2.71 16.67 -4.69
C ASP A 145 -1.31 17.17 -5.09
N LEU A 146 -0.39 16.25 -5.42
CA LEU A 146 0.90 16.60 -6.00
C LEU A 146 0.72 17.33 -7.34
N HIS A 147 -0.12 16.82 -8.25
CA HIS A 147 -0.39 17.48 -9.53
C HIS A 147 -1.04 18.85 -9.37
N LEU A 148 -2.02 18.99 -8.48
CA LEU A 148 -2.63 20.28 -8.19
C LEU A 148 -1.64 21.30 -7.62
N SER A 149 -0.79 20.88 -6.67
CA SER A 149 0.23 21.76 -6.09
C SER A 149 1.27 22.25 -7.10
N ALA A 150 1.41 21.54 -8.21
CA ALA A 150 2.28 21.88 -9.33
C ALA A 150 1.53 22.58 -10.48
N GLU A 151 0.24 22.87 -10.32
CA GLU A 151 -0.64 23.43 -11.36
C GLU A 151 -0.73 22.55 -12.63
N ASN A 152 -0.45 21.26 -12.51
CA ASN A 152 -0.55 20.26 -13.57
C ASN A 152 -2.01 19.76 -13.67
N TYR A 153 -2.93 20.65 -14.04
CA TYR A 153 -4.38 20.35 -14.03
C TYR A 153 -4.77 19.17 -14.93
N THR A 154 -4.14 19.04 -16.10
CA THR A 154 -4.38 17.91 -17.02
C THR A 154 -4.03 16.56 -16.38
N GLU A 155 -2.91 16.49 -15.67
CA GLU A 155 -2.50 15.26 -14.97
C GLU A 155 -3.35 15.00 -13.73
N ALA A 156 -3.77 16.05 -13.01
CA ALA A 156 -4.74 15.93 -11.92
C ALA A 156 -6.08 15.35 -12.42
N ALA A 157 -6.55 15.79 -13.59
CA ALA A 157 -7.73 15.27 -14.26
C ALA A 157 -7.58 13.77 -14.62
N PHE A 158 -6.47 13.39 -15.25
CA PHE A 158 -6.20 11.97 -15.56
C PHE A 158 -6.09 11.12 -14.30
N THR A 159 -5.48 11.64 -13.25
CA THR A 159 -5.36 10.95 -11.96
C THR A 159 -6.73 10.66 -11.35
N PHE A 160 -7.63 11.63 -11.31
CA PHE A 160 -9.01 11.40 -10.84
C PHE A 160 -9.85 10.55 -11.80
N LYS A 161 -9.54 10.56 -13.09
CA LYS A 161 -10.16 9.62 -14.03
C LYS A 161 -9.86 8.17 -13.66
N LEU A 162 -8.66 7.86 -13.13
CA LEU A 162 -8.34 6.52 -12.62
C LEU A 162 -9.33 6.08 -11.53
N TYR A 163 -9.76 6.99 -10.66
CA TYR A 163 -10.79 6.68 -9.65
C TYR A 163 -12.17 6.53 -10.28
N ALA A 164 -12.57 7.45 -11.15
CA ALA A 164 -13.86 7.40 -11.84
C ALA A 164 -14.03 6.09 -12.65
N ASP A 165 -12.95 5.57 -13.24
CA ASP A 165 -12.95 4.32 -13.99
C ASP A 165 -13.18 3.07 -13.10
N GLN A 166 -12.91 3.15 -11.79
CA GLN A 166 -13.19 2.07 -10.83
C GLN A 166 -14.64 2.02 -10.36
N LEU A 167 -15.39 3.11 -10.54
CA LEU A 167 -16.77 3.24 -10.10
C LEU A 167 -17.72 2.78 -11.22
N GLY A 168 -18.79 2.07 -10.85
CA GLY A 168 -19.87 1.74 -11.77
C GLY A 168 -20.95 2.83 -11.83
N TRP A 169 -21.74 2.81 -12.90
CA TRP A 169 -23.00 3.58 -12.98
C TRP A 169 -24.12 2.83 -12.26
N ASN A 170 -23.97 2.61 -10.96
CA ASN A 170 -24.89 1.83 -10.13
C ASN A 170 -25.18 2.54 -8.79
N THR A 171 -26.11 2.00 -8.01
CA THR A 171 -26.52 2.53 -6.70
C THR A 171 -25.77 1.91 -5.53
N ASN A 172 -24.65 1.20 -5.77
CA ASN A 172 -23.87 0.60 -4.69
C ASN A 172 -23.25 1.70 -3.82
N PRO A 173 -23.18 1.50 -2.50
CA PRO A 173 -22.52 2.45 -1.62
C PRO A 173 -21.02 2.49 -1.88
N VAL A 174 -20.45 3.70 -1.91
CA VAL A 174 -19.01 3.92 -2.03
C VAL A 174 -18.34 3.72 -0.67
N GLN A 175 -17.16 3.08 -0.67
CA GLN A 175 -16.34 2.88 0.53
C GLN A 175 -15.37 4.05 0.80
N ASP A 176 -15.35 5.07 -0.06
CA ASP A 176 -14.52 6.26 0.10
C ASP A 176 -15.05 7.16 1.23
N PRO A 177 -14.26 7.40 2.30
CA PRO A 177 -14.64 8.26 3.41
C PRO A 177 -14.89 9.72 3.02
N GLN A 178 -14.36 10.21 1.89
CA GLN A 178 -14.63 11.57 1.41
C GLN A 178 -16.06 11.74 0.88
N TYR A 179 -16.74 10.63 0.59
CA TYR A 179 -18.09 10.61 0.03
C TYR A 179 -19.06 9.76 0.87
N PRO A 180 -19.27 10.10 2.15
CA PRO A 180 -20.12 9.31 3.03
C PRO A 180 -21.56 9.30 2.50
N ASN A 181 -22.21 8.12 2.57
CA ASN A 181 -23.59 7.89 2.14
C ASN A 181 -23.87 8.21 0.66
N LYS A 182 -22.85 8.20 -0.21
CA LYS A 182 -23.03 8.35 -1.65
C LYS A 182 -22.93 7.01 -2.38
N THR A 183 -23.62 6.95 -3.51
CA THR A 183 -23.54 5.83 -4.44
C THR A 183 -22.39 5.98 -5.43
N GLU A 184 -21.94 4.88 -6.03
CA GLU A 184 -20.87 4.90 -7.05
C GLU A 184 -21.22 5.83 -8.21
N CYS A 185 -22.47 5.80 -8.69
CA CYS A 185 -22.96 6.69 -9.74
C CYS A 185 -22.83 8.17 -9.35
N GLN A 186 -23.26 8.55 -8.14
CA GLN A 186 -23.19 9.93 -7.66
C GLN A 186 -21.75 10.42 -7.51
N VAL A 187 -20.86 9.58 -6.96
CA VAL A 187 -19.44 9.95 -6.83
C VAL A 187 -18.78 10.06 -8.20
N LYS A 188 -19.08 9.13 -9.11
CA LYS A 188 -18.57 9.16 -10.48
C LYS A 188 -18.98 10.43 -11.22
N GLU A 189 -20.22 10.88 -11.07
CA GLU A 189 -20.69 12.16 -11.63
C GLU A 189 -19.92 13.36 -11.04
N LEU A 190 -19.73 13.40 -9.71
CA LEU A 190 -18.97 14.46 -9.04
C LEU A 190 -17.51 14.52 -9.54
N LEU A 191 -16.87 13.36 -9.68
CA LEU A 191 -15.52 13.26 -10.21
C LEU A 191 -15.44 13.77 -11.65
N TYR A 192 -16.37 13.38 -12.53
CA TYR A 192 -16.36 13.90 -13.91
C TYR A 192 -16.54 15.41 -13.99
N ARG A 193 -17.38 16.01 -13.13
CA ARG A 193 -17.51 17.47 -13.05
C ARG A 193 -16.19 18.14 -12.62
N GLN A 194 -15.46 17.55 -11.67
CA GLN A 194 -14.14 18.04 -11.28
C GLN A 194 -13.10 17.87 -12.40
N ILE A 195 -13.09 16.70 -13.06
CA ILE A 195 -12.20 16.38 -14.19
C ILE A 195 -12.37 17.39 -15.33
N ILE A 196 -13.63 17.71 -15.71
CA ILE A 196 -13.92 18.71 -16.75
C ILE A 196 -13.36 20.08 -16.34
N ASN A 197 -13.60 20.52 -15.11
CA ASN A 197 -13.06 21.79 -14.61
C ASN A 197 -11.53 21.85 -14.68
N TYR A 198 -10.86 20.74 -14.40
CA TYR A 198 -9.41 20.65 -14.51
C TYR A 198 -8.92 20.70 -15.96
N PHE A 199 -9.60 20.03 -16.90
CA PHE A 199 -9.27 20.15 -18.32
C PHE A 199 -9.48 21.58 -18.84
N ASP A 200 -10.58 22.24 -18.45
CA ASP A 200 -10.83 23.65 -18.78
C ASP A 200 -9.69 24.55 -18.27
N LYS A 201 -9.23 24.34 -17.03
CA LYS A 201 -8.08 25.07 -16.44
C LYS A 201 -6.75 24.73 -17.13
N GLY A 202 -6.57 23.48 -17.52
CA GLY A 202 -5.43 22.99 -18.29
C GLY A 202 -5.41 23.47 -19.75
N LYS A 203 -6.51 24.09 -20.22
CA LYS A 203 -6.73 24.53 -21.61
C LYS A 203 -6.63 23.37 -22.61
N VAL A 204 -7.16 22.20 -22.23
CA VAL A 204 -7.23 20.98 -23.05
C VAL A 204 -8.67 20.66 -23.39
#